data_AF-A0A367LXB5-F1
#
_entry.id   AF-A0A367LXB5-F1
#
_cell.length_a   1.000
_cell.length_b   1.000
_cell.length_c   1.000
_cell.angle_alpha   90.00
_cell.angle_beta   90.00
_cell.angle_gamma   90.00
#
_symmetry.space_group_name_H-M   'P 1'
#
loop_
_entity.id
_entity.type
_entity.pdbx_description
1 polymer ?
#
loop_
_entity_poly.entity_id
_entity_poly.type
_entity_poly.pdbx_seq_one_letter_code
_entity_poly.pdbx_strand_id
1 'polypeptide(L)' 'FEPVLTRSWHYLAHPGLRDAVAQFLEQERAGVRAYAEEAHGLLPYRQA' A
#
# COMPACT_ATOMS: atom_id res chain seq x y z
N PHE A 1 -9.74 0.12 14.92
CA PHE A 1 -8.41 0.09 14.29
C PHE A 1 -8.48 1.00 13.08
N GLU A 2 -7.53 1.93 12.93
CA GLU A 2 -7.47 2.84 11.78
C GLU A 2 -6.50 2.28 10.74
N PRO A 3 -6.87 2.25 9.44
CA PRO A 3 -5.95 1.78 8.40
C PRO A 3 -4.79 2.77 8.25
N VAL A 4 -3.56 2.26 8.38
CA VAL A 4 -2.34 3.05 8.22
C VAL A 4 -1.49 2.46 7.11
N LEU A 5 -1.14 3.27 6.11
CA LEU A 5 -0.19 2.87 5.08
C LEU A 5 1.20 2.71 5.70
N THR A 6 1.79 1.54 5.55
CA THR A 6 3.14 1.23 6.02
C THR A 6 4.13 1.20 4.87
N ARG A 7 5.41 1.35 5.20
CA ARG A 7 6.51 1.16 4.25
C ARG A 7 7.35 -0.02 4.70
N SER A 8 7.40 -1.04 3.86
CA SER A 8 8.26 -2.19 4.07
C SER A 8 9.66 -1.93 3.50
N TRP A 9 10.67 -2.48 4.17
CA TRP A 9 12.07 -2.34 3.78
C TRP A 9 12.60 -3.70 3.36
N HIS A 10 12.54 -3.97 2.05
CA HIS A 10 13.01 -5.22 1.48
C HIS A 10 14.33 -5.01 0.75
N TYR A 11 15.35 -5.78 1.14
CA TYR A 11 16.60 -5.84 0.38
C TYR A 11 16.46 -6.87 -0.75
N LEU A 12 16.57 -6.40 -2.00
CA LEU A 12 16.52 -7.24 -3.20
C LEU A 12 17.87 -7.16 -3.92
N ALA A 13 18.70 -8.18 -3.70
CA ALA A 13 20.06 -8.24 -4.24
C ALA A 13 20.09 -8.35 -5.77
N HIS A 14 19.20 -9.17 -6.34
CA HIS A 14 19.16 -9.40 -7.78
C HIS A 14 18.52 -8.20 -8.51
N PRO A 15 19.22 -7.55 -9.46
CA PRO A 15 18.72 -6.33 -10.10
C PRO A 15 17.40 -6.54 -10.84
N GLY A 16 17.28 -7.62 -11.62
CA GLY A 16 16.03 -7.90 -12.34
C GLY A 16 14.83 -8.16 -11.41
N LEU A 17 15.07 -8.71 -10.20
CA LEU A 17 13.97 -8.92 -9.25
C LEU A 17 13.53 -7.60 -8.64
N ARG A 18 14.48 -6.74 -8.28
CA ARG A 18 14.19 -5.40 -7.76
C ARG A 18 13.39 -4.57 -8.77
N ASP A 19 13.77 -4.62 -10.03
CA ASP A 19 13.12 -3.85 -11.08
C ASP A 19 11.70 -4.38 -11.36
N ALA A 20 11.52 -5.71 -11.39
CA ALA A 20 10.21 -6.34 -11.52
C ALA A 20 9.27 -5.98 -10.36
N VAL A 21 9.77 -6.01 -9.12
CA VAL A 21 9.00 -5.59 -7.93
C VAL A 21 8.65 -4.10 -8.02
N ALA A 22 9.60 -3.24 -8.41
CA ALA A 22 9.33 -1.81 -8.56
C ALA A 22 8.21 -1.54 -9.59
N GLN A 23 8.26 -2.21 -10.75
CA GLN A 23 7.23 -2.09 -11.78
C GLN A 23 5.86 -2.58 -11.30
N PHE A 24 5.82 -3.71 -10.57
CA PHE A 24 4.59 -4.22 -9.98
C PHE A 24 3.99 -3.22 -8.98
N LEU A 25 4.82 -2.64 -8.10
CA LEU A 25 4.38 -1.70 -7.08
C LEU A 25 3.77 -0.42 -7.66
N GLU A 26 4.17 0.02 -8.86
CA GLU A 26 3.52 1.17 -9.51
C GLU A 26 2.03 0.95 -9.76
N GLN A 27 1.64 -0.28 -10.08
CA GLN A 27 0.23 -0.65 -10.28
C GLN A 27 -0.47 -0.94 -8.94
N GLU A 28 0.18 -1.72 -8.07
CA GLU A 28 -0.39 -2.16 -6.80
C GLU A 28 -0.74 -0.99 -5.87
N ARG A 29 0.09 0.07 -5.86
CA ARG A 29 -0.11 1.25 -5.00
C ARG A 29 -1.48 1.91 -5.15
N ALA A 30 -2.05 1.90 -6.35
CA ALA A 30 -3.39 2.45 -6.57
C ALA A 30 -4.45 1.64 -5.82
N GLY A 31 -4.38 0.31 -5.89
CA GLY A 31 -5.28 -0.59 -5.18
C GLY A 31 -5.14 -0.50 -3.66
N VAL A 32 -3.90 -0.45 -3.15
CA VAL A 32 -3.64 -0.30 -1.70
C VAL A 32 -4.22 1.02 -1.17
N ARG A 33 -4.09 2.13 -1.92
CA ARG A 33 -4.69 3.41 -1.53
C ARG A 33 -6.21 3.35 -1.52
N ALA A 34 -6.82 2.82 -2.59
CA ALA A 34 -8.28 2.69 -2.67
C ALA A 34 -8.84 1.85 -1.51
N TYR A 35 -8.18 0.74 -1.19
CA TYR A 35 -8.55 -0.09 -0.04
C TYR A 35 -8.40 0.65 1.29
N ALA A 36 -7.33 1.42 1.48
CA ALA A 36 -7.15 2.21 2.70
C ALA A 36 -8.23 3.29 2.85
N GLU A 37 -8.61 3.95 1.76
CA GLU A 37 -9.71 4.93 1.72
C GLU A 37 -11.06 4.28 2.04
N GLU A 38 -11.37 3.14 1.42
CA GLU A 38 -12.59 2.36 1.71
C GLU A 38 -12.64 1.96 3.20
N ALA A 39 -11.55 1.38 3.71
CA ALA A 39 -11.45 0.96 5.10
C ALA A 39 -11.59 2.15 6.08
N HIS A 40 -11.08 3.33 5.71
CA HIS A 40 -11.24 4.55 6.50
C HIS A 40 -12.72 5.00 6.52
N GLY A 41 -13.43 4.87 5.40
CA GLY A 41 -14.88 5.15 5.31
C GLY A 41 -15.76 4.25 6.18
N LEU A 42 -15.25 3.10 6.63
CA LEU A 42 -15.97 2.17 7.52
C LEU A 42 -15.72 2.42 9.01
N LEU A 43 -14.94 3.45 9.37
CA LEU A 43 -14.63 3.72 10.78
C LEU A 43 -15.88 4.24 11.53
N PRO A 44 -16.22 3.64 12.69
CA PRO A 44 -17.49 3.94 13.38
C PRO A 44 -17.51 5.25 14.17
N TYR A 45 -16.41 6.00 14.22
CA TYR A 45 -16.30 7.24 15.00
C TYR A 45 -15.63 8.36 14.21
N ARG A 46 -16.19 9.57 14.31
CA ARG A 46 -15.71 10.83 13.70
C ARG A 46 -15.65 10.82 12.18
N GLN A 47 -16.81 10.66 11.55
CA GLN A 47 -17.05 11.26 10.25
C GLN A 47 -17.57 12.69 10.51
N ALA A 48 -16.67 13.67 10.39
CA ALA A 48 -17.01 15.10 10.45
C ALA A 48 -17.33 15.61 9.05
#